data_AF-A0A4U1EPG5-F1
#
_entry.id   AF-A0A4U1EPG5-F1
#
_cell.length_a   1.000
_cell.length_b   1.000
_cell.length_c   1.000
_cell.angle_alpha   90.00
_cell.angle_beta   90.00
_cell.angle_gamma   90.00
#
_symmetry.space_group_name_H-M   'P 1'
#
loop_
_entity.id
_entity.type
_entity.pdbx_description
1 polymer ?
#
loop_
_entity_poly.entity_id
_entity_poly.type
_entity_poly.pdbx_seq_one_letter_code
_entity_poly.pdbx_strand_id
1 'polypeptide(L)'
;MLTREHRCGRSEEQEPEPGLSPKKAGSGRWLRNGCKWKMEEPEEPADGGQSLPPVYIYSPEYVSMCDSLAKVPKRASMVHSLIEAYALHKQMRIVKPKVASMEEMATFHTDAYLQHLQKVSQEGDDDHPDSIEYGLGYDCPATEGIFDYAAAVGGATITAAQCLIDGMCKVAINWSGGWHHAKK
;
A
#
# COMPACT_ATOMS: atom_id res chain seq x y z
N MET A 1 -12.47 52.37 15.43
CA MET A 1 -13.39 52.15 16.57
C MET A 1 -13.73 50.68 16.63
N LEU A 2 -13.49 50.07 17.79
CA LEU A 2 -13.98 48.79 18.32
C LEU A 2 -13.53 47.48 17.64
N THR A 3 -12.47 46.94 18.23
CA THR A 3 -12.08 45.52 18.27
C THR A 3 -13.16 44.66 18.94
N ARG A 4 -13.32 43.41 18.49
CA ARG A 4 -14.01 42.37 19.28
C ARG A 4 -13.37 41.01 19.06
N GLU A 5 -12.31 40.77 19.81
CA GLU A 5 -11.70 39.45 19.99
C GLU A 5 -12.75 38.46 20.52
N HIS A 6 -12.94 37.34 19.82
CA HIS A 6 -13.73 36.22 20.33
C HIS A 6 -12.78 35.27 21.05
N ARG A 7 -12.76 35.39 22.38
CA ARG A 7 -12.01 34.52 23.29
C ARG A 7 -12.87 33.26 23.52
N CYS A 8 -12.56 32.18 22.82
CA CYS A 8 -13.17 30.87 23.07
C CYS A 8 -12.48 30.26 24.31
N GLY A 9 -13.25 29.98 25.36
CA GLY A 9 -12.77 29.45 26.63
C GLY A 9 -12.21 28.03 26.47
N ARG A 10 -10.99 27.81 26.95
CA ARG A 10 -10.42 26.48 27.19
C ARG A 10 -11.15 25.88 28.39
N SER A 11 -11.92 24.83 28.19
CA SER A 11 -12.22 23.87 29.26
C SER A 11 -11.01 22.98 29.44
N GLU A 12 -10.50 22.91 30.66
CA GLU A 12 -9.50 21.92 31.07
C GLU A 12 -10.10 20.52 30.91
N GLU A 13 -9.64 19.76 29.92
CA GLU A 13 -9.92 18.33 29.83
C GLU A 13 -9.00 17.60 30.81
N GLN A 14 -9.61 16.95 31.80
CA GLN A 14 -8.94 16.03 32.72
C GLN A 14 -8.38 14.83 31.94
N GLU A 15 -7.11 14.52 32.16
CA GLU A 15 -6.48 13.32 31.60
C GLU A 15 -7.15 12.04 32.13
N PRO A 16 -7.39 11.03 31.28
CA PRO A 16 -7.88 9.74 31.75
C PRO A 16 -6.74 8.93 32.36
N GLU A 17 -6.92 8.49 33.60
CA GLU A 17 -6.10 7.47 34.28
C GLU A 17 -5.91 6.22 33.39
N PRO A 18 -4.71 5.60 33.35
CA PRO A 18 -4.50 4.39 32.57
C PRO A 18 -5.30 3.22 33.16
N GLY A 19 -6.44 2.93 32.52
CA GLY A 19 -7.26 1.78 32.80
C GLY A 19 -6.48 0.48 32.64
N LEU A 20 -6.36 -0.27 33.73
CA LEU A 20 -5.90 -1.66 33.74
C LEU A 20 -6.74 -2.48 32.76
N SER A 21 -6.10 -2.97 31.70
CA SER A 21 -6.69 -3.96 30.80
C SER A 21 -7.18 -5.19 31.60
N PRO A 22 -8.38 -5.74 31.31
CA PRO A 22 -8.82 -6.98 31.93
C PRO A 22 -7.84 -8.10 31.56
N LYS A 23 -7.16 -8.68 32.56
CA LYS A 23 -6.34 -9.88 32.35
C LYS A 23 -7.27 -11.00 31.86
N LYS A 24 -7.03 -11.49 30.63
CA LYS A 24 -7.69 -12.70 30.13
C LYS A 24 -7.43 -13.84 31.12
N ALA A 25 -8.49 -14.55 31.51
CA ALA A 25 -8.35 -15.75 32.34
C ALA A 25 -7.58 -16.81 31.53
N GLY A 26 -6.30 -17.02 31.88
CA GLY A 26 -5.47 -18.06 31.26
C GLY A 26 -5.98 -19.44 31.64
N SER A 27 -6.15 -20.31 30.64
CA SER A 27 -6.37 -21.75 30.83
C SER A 27 -5.04 -22.40 31.24
N GLY A 28 -4.65 -22.27 32.50
CA GLY A 28 -3.44 -22.87 33.05
C GLY A 28 -3.64 -24.37 33.36
N ARG A 29 -2.62 -25.19 33.07
CA ARG A 29 -2.60 -26.61 33.42
C ARG A 29 -2.23 -26.75 34.90
N TRP A 30 -3.06 -27.45 35.66
CA TRP A 30 -2.81 -27.69 37.08
C TRP A 30 -2.09 -29.02 37.26
N LEU A 31 -0.93 -28.99 37.92
CA LEU A 31 -0.20 -30.20 38.30
C LEU A 31 -0.31 -30.45 39.80
N ARG A 32 -0.44 -31.73 40.15
CA ARG A 32 -0.55 -32.20 41.54
C ARG A 32 0.71 -32.96 41.92
N ASN A 33 1.44 -32.44 42.90
CA ASN A 33 2.53 -33.16 43.57
C ASN A 33 2.14 -33.38 45.04
N GLY A 34 1.61 -34.58 45.34
CA GLY A 34 1.06 -34.90 46.66
C GLY A 34 -0.18 -34.06 47.00
N CYS A 35 -0.19 -33.39 48.16
CA CYS A 35 -1.31 -32.54 48.59
C CYS A 35 -1.18 -31.06 48.17
N LYS A 36 -0.17 -30.72 47.36
CA LYS A 36 0.06 -29.34 46.89
C LYS A 36 -0.34 -29.21 45.42
N TRP A 37 -1.10 -28.16 45.14
CA TRP A 37 -1.45 -27.74 43.78
C TRP A 37 -0.51 -26.61 43.37
N LYS A 38 0.12 -26.75 42.20
CA LYS A 38 0.91 -25.68 41.59
C LYS A 38 0.38 -25.47 40.18
N MET A 39 0.04 -24.22 39.87
CA MET A 39 -0.29 -23.80 38.52
C MET A 39 1.02 -23.75 37.73
N GLU A 40 1.10 -24.43 36.59
CA GLU A 40 2.14 -24.10 35.62
C GLU A 40 1.79 -22.74 35.03
N GLU A 41 2.64 -21.74 35.29
CA GLU A 41 2.61 -20.50 34.51
C GLU A 41 2.87 -20.91 33.05
N PRO A 42 2.02 -20.49 32.09
CA PRO A 42 2.32 -20.71 30.69
C PRO A 42 3.70 -20.13 30.41
N GLU A 43 4.60 -20.92 29.81
CA GLU A 43 5.72 -20.31 29.11
C GLU A 43 5.12 -19.45 28.01
N GLU A 44 5.17 -18.13 28.20
CA GLU A 44 4.94 -17.19 27.12
C GLU A 44 5.86 -17.62 25.97
N PRO A 45 5.33 -17.94 24.77
CA PRO A 45 6.20 -18.25 23.65
C PRO A 45 7.16 -17.08 23.52
N ALA A 46 8.45 -17.38 23.37
CA ALA A 46 9.47 -16.37 23.13
C ALA A 46 9.25 -15.70 21.76
N ASP A 47 8.21 -14.89 21.63
CA ASP A 47 8.02 -13.95 20.53
C ASP A 47 8.76 -12.65 20.89
N GLY A 48 10.06 -12.78 21.13
CA GLY A 48 11.00 -11.67 21.25
C GLY A 48 11.48 -11.18 19.89
N GLY A 49 10.95 -11.72 18.78
CA GLY A 49 11.25 -11.26 17.45
C GLY A 49 10.46 -9.99 17.17
N GLN A 50 11.10 -8.82 17.24
CA GLN A 50 10.47 -7.58 16.79
C GLN A 50 9.83 -7.80 15.41
N SER A 51 8.51 -7.61 15.33
CA SER A 51 7.77 -7.71 14.06
C SER A 51 8.46 -6.82 13.02
N LEU A 52 8.85 -7.42 11.88
CA LEU A 52 9.45 -6.67 10.79
C LEU A 52 8.48 -5.56 10.34
N PRO A 53 8.94 -4.31 10.21
CA PRO A 53 8.07 -3.22 9.78
C PRO A 53 7.52 -3.53 8.37
N PRO A 54 6.26 -3.15 8.08
CA PRO A 54 5.72 -3.27 6.73
C PRO A 54 6.58 -2.52 5.72
N VAL A 55 6.71 -3.07 4.52
CA VAL A 55 7.27 -2.33 3.38
C VAL A 55 6.18 -1.45 2.78
N TYR A 56 6.52 -0.20 2.52
CA TYR A 56 5.68 0.75 1.80
C TYR A 56 6.37 1.14 0.50
N ILE A 57 5.77 0.78 -0.63
CA ILE A 57 6.31 1.09 -1.95
C ILE A 57 6.00 2.54 -2.28
N TYR A 58 7.05 3.35 -2.36
CA TYR A 58 6.91 4.77 -2.57
C TYR A 58 8.20 5.40 -3.13
N SER A 59 8.03 6.30 -4.08
CA SER A 59 8.96 7.38 -4.37
C SER A 59 8.18 8.59 -4.91
N PRO A 60 8.73 9.81 -4.85
CA PRO A 60 8.09 10.99 -5.43
C PRO A 60 7.82 10.80 -6.94
N GLU A 61 8.74 10.17 -7.65
CA GLU A 61 8.59 9.90 -9.09
C GLU A 61 7.45 8.91 -9.36
N TYR A 62 7.32 7.85 -8.55
CA TYR A 62 6.24 6.89 -8.67
C TYR A 62 4.88 7.54 -8.42
N VAL A 63 4.76 8.38 -7.39
CA VAL A 63 3.51 9.10 -7.11
C VAL A 63 3.16 10.06 -8.23
N SER A 64 4.14 10.81 -8.75
CA SER A 64 3.93 11.70 -9.90
C SER A 64 3.45 10.92 -11.12
N MET A 65 4.01 9.73 -11.38
CA MET A 65 3.55 8.85 -12.46
C MET A 65 2.14 8.33 -12.20
N CYS A 66 1.80 7.93 -10.97
CA CYS A 66 0.45 7.47 -10.65
C CYS A 66 -0.62 8.57 -10.75
N ASP A 67 -0.23 9.84 -10.61
CA ASP A 67 -1.15 10.97 -10.70
C ASP A 67 -1.29 11.52 -12.12
N SER A 68 -0.46 11.09 -13.08
CA SER A 68 -0.51 11.59 -14.46
C SER A 68 -1.79 11.18 -15.18
N LEU A 69 -2.26 9.93 -14.96
CA LEU A 69 -3.39 9.33 -15.68
C LEU A 69 -4.50 8.78 -14.78
N ALA A 70 -4.45 9.01 -13.47
CA ALA A 70 -5.49 8.53 -12.56
C ALA A 70 -6.84 9.20 -12.85
N LYS A 71 -7.92 8.38 -12.97
CA LYS A 71 -9.31 8.87 -13.08
C LYS A 71 -9.68 9.87 -11.99
N VAL A 72 -9.18 9.65 -10.77
CA VAL A 72 -9.31 10.60 -9.66
C VAL A 72 -8.03 11.43 -9.60
N PRO A 73 -8.10 12.74 -9.91
CA PRO A 73 -6.91 13.58 -9.96
C PRO A 73 -6.15 13.56 -8.64
N LYS A 74 -4.82 13.43 -8.72
CA LYS A 74 -3.89 13.51 -7.58
C LYS A 74 -4.15 12.51 -6.44
N ARG A 75 -4.87 11.41 -6.71
CA ARG A 75 -5.21 10.41 -5.68
C ARG A 75 -3.98 9.82 -5.01
N ALA A 76 -2.92 9.51 -5.75
CA ALA A 76 -1.71 8.92 -5.17
C ALA A 76 -1.00 9.92 -4.25
N SER A 77 -0.88 11.19 -4.67
CA SER A 77 -0.35 12.27 -3.81
C SER A 77 -1.18 12.45 -2.55
N MET A 78 -2.51 12.43 -2.65
CA MET A 78 -3.39 12.58 -1.49
C MET A 78 -3.22 11.43 -0.48
N VAL A 79 -3.18 10.18 -0.96
CA VAL A 79 -2.96 9.00 -0.11
C VAL A 79 -1.60 9.10 0.59
N HIS A 80 -0.53 9.39 -0.15
CA HIS A 80 0.79 9.55 0.44
C HIS A 80 0.84 10.69 1.46
N SER A 81 0.30 11.86 1.12
CA SER A 81 0.29 13.04 1.99
C SER A 81 -0.42 12.77 3.31
N LEU A 82 -1.52 11.99 3.29
CA LEU A 82 -2.23 11.62 4.51
C LEU A 82 -1.41 10.64 5.37
N ILE A 83 -0.78 9.63 4.75
CA ILE A 83 0.16 8.72 5.45
C ILE A 83 1.34 9.49 6.06
N GLU A 84 1.83 10.50 5.36
CA GLU A 84 2.90 11.39 5.81
C GLU A 84 2.46 12.26 7.00
N ALA A 85 1.29 12.90 6.90
CA ALA A 85 0.73 13.77 7.93
C ALA A 85 0.53 13.05 9.27
N TYR A 86 0.17 11.77 9.25
CA TYR A 86 0.08 10.92 10.44
C TYR A 86 1.41 10.27 10.84
N ALA A 87 2.50 10.60 10.16
CA ALA A 87 3.84 10.03 10.38
C ALA A 87 3.91 8.50 10.30
N LEU A 88 2.94 7.85 9.65
CA LEU A 88 2.89 6.38 9.54
C LEU A 88 4.04 5.83 8.70
N HIS A 89 4.50 6.59 7.70
CA HIS A 89 5.66 6.23 6.88
C HIS A 89 6.93 6.02 7.72
N LYS A 90 7.06 6.67 8.89
CA LYS A 90 8.21 6.49 9.80
C LYS A 90 8.22 5.13 10.50
N GLN A 91 7.08 4.43 10.51
CA GLN A 91 6.92 3.09 11.07
C GLN A 91 7.00 1.99 10.00
N MET A 92 7.27 2.38 8.75
CA MET A 92 7.35 1.48 7.60
C MET A 92 8.74 1.58 6.95
N ARG A 93 9.14 0.53 6.24
CA ARG A 93 10.30 0.58 5.38
C ARG A 93 9.89 1.09 4.01
N ILE A 94 10.29 2.31 3.67
CA ILE A 94 10.07 2.87 2.33
C ILE A 94 10.99 2.16 1.35
N VAL A 95 10.43 1.62 0.27
CA VAL A 95 11.17 1.02 -0.83
C VAL A 95 10.76 1.70 -2.14
N LYS A 96 11.75 2.19 -2.89
CA LYS A 96 11.53 2.76 -4.21
C LYS A 96 11.16 1.64 -5.19
N PRO A 97 10.04 1.76 -5.93
CA PRO A 97 9.67 0.76 -6.92
C PRO A 97 10.62 0.78 -8.12
N LYS A 98 10.79 -0.39 -8.74
CA LYS A 98 11.30 -0.49 -10.10
C LYS A 98 10.15 -0.26 -11.10
N VAL A 99 10.49 0.11 -12.33
CA VAL A 99 9.56 0.07 -13.46
C VAL A 99 9.62 -1.33 -14.05
N ALA A 100 8.47 -1.95 -14.32
CA ALA A 100 8.43 -3.27 -14.93
C ALA A 100 9.00 -3.22 -16.36
N SER A 101 9.83 -4.20 -16.70
CA SER A 101 10.25 -4.38 -18.09
C SER A 101 9.11 -4.93 -18.95
N MET A 102 9.24 -4.83 -20.27
CA MET A 102 8.33 -5.48 -21.22
C MET A 102 8.23 -6.99 -20.94
N GLU A 103 9.38 -7.64 -20.69
CA GLU A 103 9.46 -9.06 -20.34
C GLU A 103 8.68 -9.39 -19.07
N GLU A 104 8.79 -8.55 -18.03
CA GLU A 104 8.06 -8.76 -16.77
C GLU A 104 6.55 -8.61 -16.95
N MET A 105 6.10 -7.64 -17.75
CA MET A 105 4.68 -7.49 -18.06
C MET A 105 4.16 -8.64 -18.94
N ALA A 106 5.00 -9.17 -19.84
CA ALA A 106 4.70 -10.28 -20.72
C ALA A 106 4.59 -11.64 -19.98
N THR A 107 4.89 -11.68 -18.67
CA THR A 107 4.62 -12.87 -17.84
C THR A 107 3.14 -13.21 -17.76
N PHE A 108 2.25 -12.24 -17.98
CA PHE A 108 0.80 -12.44 -18.02
C PHE A 108 0.14 -11.93 -19.30
N HIS A 109 0.52 -10.73 -19.75
CA HIS A 109 -0.06 -10.10 -20.94
C HIS A 109 0.59 -10.62 -22.22
N THR A 110 -0.16 -10.62 -23.32
CA THR A 110 0.42 -10.95 -24.63
C THR A 110 1.37 -9.86 -25.15
N ASP A 111 2.41 -10.28 -25.87
CA ASP A 111 3.35 -9.35 -26.52
C ASP A 111 2.62 -8.35 -27.44
N ALA A 112 1.62 -8.83 -28.19
CA ALA A 112 0.84 -7.99 -29.09
C ALA A 112 0.07 -6.88 -28.35
N TYR A 113 -0.59 -7.22 -27.23
CA TYR A 113 -1.27 -6.24 -26.40
C TYR A 113 -0.30 -5.20 -25.83
N LEU A 114 0.85 -5.64 -25.31
CA LEU A 114 1.83 -4.72 -24.72
C LEU A 114 2.49 -3.81 -25.76
N GLN A 115 2.77 -4.33 -26.96
CA GLN A 115 3.26 -3.52 -28.09
C GLN A 115 2.21 -2.49 -28.53
N HIS A 116 0.94 -2.87 -28.59
CA HIS A 116 -0.15 -1.93 -28.88
C HIS A 116 -0.24 -0.83 -27.82
N LEU A 117 -0.21 -1.21 -26.54
CA LEU A 117 -0.26 -0.27 -25.43
C LEU A 117 0.93 0.70 -25.45
N GLN A 118 2.12 0.21 -25.79
CA GLN A 118 3.32 1.03 -25.93
C GLN A 118 3.21 2.02 -27.09
N LYS A 119 2.67 1.59 -28.24
CA LYS A 119 2.43 2.46 -29.40
C LYS A 119 1.46 3.59 -29.06
N VAL A 120 0.28 3.26 -28.51
CA VAL A 120 -0.72 4.25 -28.07
C VAL A 120 -0.12 5.21 -27.04
N SER A 121 0.72 4.71 -26.13
CA SER A 121 1.39 5.53 -25.12
C SER A 121 2.34 6.58 -25.69
N GLN A 122 2.89 6.38 -26.90
CA GLN A 122 3.85 7.29 -27.53
C GLN A 122 3.19 8.22 -28.56
N GLU A 123 2.24 7.69 -29.32
CA GLU A 123 1.65 8.37 -30.48
C GLU A 123 0.27 8.96 -30.18
N GLY A 124 -0.34 8.58 -29.05
CA GLY A 124 -1.77 8.82 -28.79
C GLY A 124 -2.65 7.79 -29.50
N ASP A 125 -3.98 7.93 -29.36
CA ASP A 125 -4.94 7.10 -30.10
C ASP A 125 -5.31 7.81 -31.40
N ASP A 126 -4.89 7.25 -32.53
CA ASP A 126 -5.31 7.68 -33.88
C ASP A 126 -6.56 6.90 -34.33
N ASP A 127 -7.50 6.69 -33.41
CA ASP A 127 -8.66 5.79 -33.58
C ASP A 127 -8.25 4.41 -34.12
N HIS A 128 -7.18 3.83 -33.57
CA HIS A 128 -6.67 2.55 -34.08
C HIS A 128 -7.73 1.46 -33.85
N PRO A 129 -8.12 0.68 -34.87
CA PRO A 129 -9.23 -0.28 -34.75
C PRO A 129 -9.01 -1.29 -33.60
N ASP A 130 -7.75 -1.66 -33.38
CA ASP A 130 -7.34 -2.59 -32.33
C ASP A 130 -7.49 -2.02 -30.91
N SER A 131 -7.52 -0.68 -30.73
CA SER A 131 -7.70 -0.06 -29.40
C SER A 131 -9.00 -0.53 -28.73
N ILE A 132 -10.10 -0.63 -29.49
CA ILE A 132 -11.38 -1.13 -28.98
C ILE A 132 -11.30 -2.63 -28.66
N GLU A 133 -10.66 -3.42 -29.52
CA GLU A 133 -10.49 -4.86 -29.31
C GLU A 133 -9.66 -5.17 -28.05
N TYR A 134 -8.63 -4.37 -27.80
CA TYR A 134 -7.80 -4.42 -26.60
C TYR A 134 -8.43 -3.75 -25.37
N GLY A 135 -9.67 -3.26 -25.47
CA GLY A 135 -10.45 -2.72 -24.36
C GLY A 135 -10.09 -1.29 -23.94
N LEU A 136 -9.41 -0.54 -24.81
CA LEU A 136 -9.19 0.89 -24.65
C LEU A 136 -10.40 1.67 -25.20
N GLY A 137 -10.83 2.69 -24.48
CA GLY A 137 -12.04 3.45 -24.78
C GLY A 137 -12.47 4.31 -23.59
N TYR A 138 -13.77 4.54 -23.41
CA TYR A 138 -14.27 5.46 -22.38
C TYR A 138 -13.78 5.13 -20.95
N ASP A 139 -13.85 3.85 -20.55
CA ASP A 139 -13.45 3.44 -19.20
C ASP A 139 -11.92 3.28 -19.04
N CYS A 140 -11.18 3.11 -20.12
CA CYS A 140 -9.74 2.96 -20.16
C CYS A 140 -9.20 3.80 -21.32
N PRO A 141 -9.11 5.15 -21.14
CA PRO A 141 -8.80 6.05 -22.25
C PRO A 141 -7.43 5.71 -22.84
N ALA A 142 -7.39 5.60 -24.16
CA ALA A 142 -6.16 5.51 -24.93
C ALA A 142 -5.51 6.90 -24.92
N THR A 143 -4.45 7.06 -24.12
CA THR A 143 -3.79 8.35 -23.90
C THR A 143 -2.28 8.18 -23.86
N GLU A 144 -1.56 9.27 -24.13
CA GLU A 144 -0.11 9.31 -23.98
C GLU A 144 0.30 8.92 -22.55
N GLY A 145 1.36 8.14 -22.42
CA GLY A 145 1.92 7.69 -21.14
C GLY A 145 1.22 6.48 -20.48
N ILE A 146 0.19 5.87 -21.08
CA ILE A 146 -0.51 4.71 -20.48
C ILE A 146 0.40 3.51 -20.23
N PHE A 147 1.39 3.28 -21.10
CA PHE A 147 2.33 2.18 -20.94
C PHE A 147 3.26 2.44 -19.77
N ASP A 148 3.80 3.66 -19.67
CA ASP A 148 4.69 4.05 -18.57
C ASP A 148 3.97 4.01 -17.22
N TYR A 149 2.70 4.42 -17.20
CA TYR A 149 1.82 4.28 -16.05
C TYR A 149 1.65 2.81 -15.65
N ALA A 150 1.27 1.95 -16.60
CA ALA A 150 1.06 0.53 -16.36
C ALA A 150 2.35 -0.17 -15.88
N ALA A 151 3.49 0.12 -16.52
CA ALA A 151 4.79 -0.41 -16.17
C ALA A 151 5.26 0.05 -14.78
N ALA A 152 4.99 1.29 -14.39
CA ALA A 152 5.30 1.78 -13.06
C ALA A 152 4.46 1.08 -11.99
N VAL A 153 3.15 0.92 -12.21
CA VAL A 153 2.25 0.26 -11.24
C VAL A 153 2.51 -1.25 -11.14
N GLY A 154 2.73 -1.90 -12.28
CA GLY A 154 3.14 -3.30 -12.35
C GLY A 154 4.48 -3.53 -11.65
N GLY A 155 5.48 -2.70 -11.98
CA GLY A 155 6.82 -2.76 -11.39
C GLY A 155 6.80 -2.54 -9.88
N ALA A 156 6.00 -1.59 -9.38
CA ALA A 156 5.82 -1.37 -7.96
C ALA A 156 5.23 -2.57 -7.22
N THR A 157 4.29 -3.29 -7.85
CA THR A 157 3.70 -4.51 -7.28
C THR A 157 4.67 -5.68 -7.31
N ILE A 158 5.47 -5.80 -8.38
CA ILE A 158 6.57 -6.79 -8.45
C ILE A 158 7.63 -6.49 -7.39
N THR A 159 8.01 -5.22 -7.18
CA THR A 159 8.91 -4.83 -6.07
C THR A 159 8.33 -5.21 -4.72
N ALA A 160 7.03 -4.97 -4.47
CA ALA A 160 6.37 -5.39 -3.24
C ALA A 160 6.46 -6.91 -3.03
N ALA A 161 6.18 -7.69 -4.08
CA ALA A 161 6.28 -9.15 -4.04
C ALA A 161 7.72 -9.62 -3.79
N GLN A 162 8.71 -8.99 -4.42
CA GLN A 162 10.12 -9.30 -4.19
C GLN A 162 10.53 -9.06 -2.75
N CYS A 163 10.09 -7.95 -2.13
CA CYS A 163 10.34 -7.69 -0.71
C CYS A 163 9.74 -8.76 0.22
N LEU A 164 8.64 -9.41 -0.17
CA LEU A 164 8.08 -10.55 0.59
C LEU A 164 8.94 -11.81 0.39
N ILE A 165 9.33 -12.10 -0.86
CA ILE A 165 10.18 -13.26 -1.21
C ILE A 165 11.54 -13.19 -0.49
N ASP A 166 12.15 -12.00 -0.44
CA ASP A 166 13.45 -11.76 0.18
C ASP A 166 13.38 -11.75 1.72
N GLY A 167 12.20 -11.97 2.31
CA GLY A 167 12.00 -11.95 3.76
C GLY A 167 12.19 -10.56 4.38
N MET A 168 12.18 -9.48 3.59
CA MET A 168 12.35 -8.12 4.11
C MET A 168 11.20 -7.70 5.01
N CYS A 169 10.00 -8.23 4.78
CA CYS A 169 8.79 -7.90 5.52
C CYS A 169 7.78 -9.06 5.46
N LYS A 170 6.77 -9.01 6.34
CA LYS A 170 5.58 -9.88 6.26
C LYS A 170 4.40 -9.21 5.55
N VAL A 171 4.47 -7.89 5.40
CA VAL A 171 3.44 -7.06 4.77
C VAL A 171 4.14 -6.06 3.85
N ALA A 172 3.75 -6.03 2.58
CA ALA A 172 4.21 -5.05 1.61
C ALA A 172 3.00 -4.33 1.00
N ILE A 173 3.07 -3.00 0.91
CA ILE A 173 1.94 -2.15 0.55
C ILE A 173 2.26 -1.35 -0.71
N ASN A 174 1.43 -1.50 -1.74
CA ASN A 174 1.38 -0.63 -2.91
C ASN A 174 -0.06 -0.11 -3.10
N TRP A 175 -0.35 1.09 -2.59
CA TRP A 175 -1.70 1.69 -2.66
C TRP A 175 -2.14 2.08 -4.07
N SER A 176 -1.20 2.29 -5.00
CA SER A 176 -1.52 2.66 -6.38
C SER A 176 -1.74 1.45 -7.30
N GLY A 177 -1.53 0.23 -6.79
CA GLY A 177 -1.81 -1.02 -7.50
C GLY A 177 -3.28 -1.46 -7.40
N GLY A 178 -3.52 -2.76 -7.57
CA GLY A 178 -4.87 -3.35 -7.42
C GLY A 178 -5.78 -3.22 -8.66
N TRP A 179 -5.22 -2.98 -9.84
CA TRP A 179 -5.95 -2.91 -11.11
C TRP A 179 -6.39 -4.29 -11.62
N HIS A 180 -7.34 -4.89 -10.95
CA HIS A 180 -7.76 -6.30 -11.11
C HIS A 180 -8.60 -6.64 -12.36
N HIS A 181 -8.99 -5.65 -13.17
CA HIS A 181 -9.89 -5.88 -14.31
C HIS A 181 -9.16 -6.28 -15.59
N ALA A 182 -7.87 -5.97 -15.72
CA ALA A 182 -7.07 -6.27 -16.90
C ALA A 182 -7.05 -7.77 -17.24
N LYS A 183 -6.89 -8.09 -18.53
CA LYS A 183 -6.86 -9.45 -19.08
C LYS A 183 -5.56 -9.70 -19.83
N LYS A 184 -5.29 -10.96 -20.15
CA LYS A 184 -4.11 -11.40 -20.91
C LYS A 184 -4.14 -10.91 -22.35
#